data_AF-A0A183HGE5-F1
#
_entry.id   AF-A0A183HGE5-F1
#
_cell.length_a   1.000
_cell.length_b   1.000
_cell.length_c   1.000
_cell.angle_alpha   90.00
_cell.angle_beta   90.00
_cell.angle_gamma   90.00
#
_symmetry.space_group_name_H-M   'P 1'
#
loop_
_entity.id
_entity.type
_entity.pdbx_description
1 polymer ?
#
loop_
_entity_poly.entity_id
_entity_poly.type
_entity_poly.pdbx_seq_one_letter_code
_entity_poly.pdbx_strand_id
1 'polypeptide(L)'
;MHKRKAIECSQTSADYKAQLEKCSSQLNDAQQAVTTKTSQQEVDSFKIKRLEEEKSILRKKLERTKKMEKMENWDEVLNEEIRELKDILTCPSCKVRRKDAVLTKCFHVFCMECMKTRYETRRRKCPKCNAAFGANDYRRMYFT
;
A
#
# COMPACT_ATOMS: atom_id res chain seq x y z
N MET A 1 37.64 -45.27 39.25
CA MET A 1 37.82 -44.32 38.12
C MET A 1 36.64 -44.32 37.12
N HIS A 2 36.13 -45.47 36.65
CA HIS A 2 35.07 -45.52 35.62
C HIS A 2 33.70 -44.97 36.04
N LYS A 3 33.27 -45.19 37.30
CA LYS A 3 31.98 -44.67 37.82
C LYS A 3 31.87 -43.14 37.80
N ARG A 4 32.97 -42.43 38.11
CA ARG A 4 33.00 -40.96 38.16
C ARG A 4 32.86 -40.34 36.77
N LYS A 5 33.57 -40.90 35.77
CA LYS A 5 33.45 -40.49 34.36
C LYS A 5 32.06 -40.76 33.78
N ALA A 6 31.40 -41.85 34.18
CA ALA A 6 30.03 -42.14 33.74
C ALA A 6 29.02 -41.11 34.29
N ILE A 7 29.19 -40.67 35.55
CA ILE A 7 28.35 -39.63 36.16
C ILE A 7 28.60 -38.27 35.49
N GLU A 8 29.85 -37.88 35.26
CA GLU A 8 30.19 -36.64 34.54
C GLU A 8 29.65 -36.62 33.09
N CYS A 9 29.71 -37.75 32.39
CA CYS A 9 29.13 -37.91 31.05
C CYS A 9 27.59 -37.79 31.08
N SER A 10 26.94 -38.39 32.09
CA SER A 10 25.48 -38.27 32.27
C SER A 10 25.06 -36.82 32.57
N GLN A 11 25.83 -36.13 33.42
CA GLN A 11 25.55 -34.74 33.79
C GLN A 11 25.66 -33.82 32.57
N THR A 12 26.77 -33.92 31.83
CA THR A 12 27.00 -33.11 30.62
C THR A 12 25.97 -33.37 29.53
N SER A 13 25.54 -34.62 29.33
CA SER A 13 24.45 -34.93 28.39
C SER A 13 23.12 -34.30 28.80
N ALA A 14 22.80 -34.24 30.09
CA ALA A 14 21.59 -33.58 30.59
C ALA A 14 21.68 -32.06 30.39
N ASP A 15 22.84 -31.47 30.68
CA ASP A 15 23.09 -30.04 30.48
C ASP A 15 22.97 -29.64 29.00
N TYR A 16 23.53 -30.44 28.08
CA TYR A 16 23.40 -30.21 26.64
C TYR A 16 21.96 -30.35 26.15
N LYS A 17 21.17 -31.30 26.69
CA LYS A 17 19.74 -31.42 26.35
C LYS A 17 18.95 -30.20 26.81
N ALA A 18 19.18 -29.73 28.03
CA ALA A 18 18.52 -28.52 28.55
C ALA A 18 18.90 -27.27 27.74
N GLN A 19 20.17 -27.15 27.31
CA GLN A 19 20.59 -26.07 26.41
C GLN A 19 19.92 -26.18 25.03
N LEU A 20 19.80 -27.38 24.48
CA LEU A 20 19.15 -27.60 23.19
C LEU A 20 17.65 -27.26 23.25
N GLU A 21 16.95 -27.68 24.29
CA GLU A 21 15.54 -27.32 24.54
C GLU A 21 15.37 -25.81 24.68
N LYS A 22 16.26 -25.14 25.42
CA LYS A 22 16.25 -23.68 25.58
C LYS A 22 16.54 -22.95 24.25
N CYS A 23 17.51 -23.41 23.46
CA CYS A 23 17.79 -22.83 22.15
C CYS A 23 16.62 -23.08 21.18
N SER A 24 16.00 -24.26 21.24
CA SER A 24 14.83 -24.59 20.42
C SER A 24 13.62 -23.73 20.76
N SER A 25 13.36 -23.47 22.04
CA SER A 25 12.25 -22.59 22.44
C SER A 25 12.50 -21.15 22.00
N GLN A 26 13.71 -20.63 22.23
CA GLN A 26 14.10 -19.29 21.76
C GLN A 26 14.00 -19.14 20.23
N LEU A 27 14.36 -20.17 19.47
CA LEU A 27 14.24 -20.15 18.01
C LEU A 27 12.77 -20.11 17.57
N ASN A 28 11.89 -20.85 18.26
CA ASN A 28 10.46 -20.83 17.97
C ASN A 28 9.83 -19.46 18.29
N ASP A 29 10.16 -18.89 19.46
CA ASP A 29 9.69 -17.55 19.86
C ASP A 29 10.18 -16.48 18.87
N ALA A 30 11.45 -16.55 18.46
CA ALA A 30 12.01 -15.65 17.45
C ALA A 30 11.30 -15.80 16.10
N GLN A 31 11.03 -17.03 15.66
CA GLN A 31 10.33 -17.30 14.41
C GLN A 31 8.90 -16.74 14.45
N GLN A 32 8.18 -16.93 15.54
CA GLN A 32 6.83 -16.39 15.74
C GLN A 32 6.82 -14.84 15.80
N ALA A 33 7.82 -14.25 16.46
CA ALA A 33 7.97 -12.81 16.51
C ALA A 33 8.26 -12.23 15.12
N VAL A 34 9.10 -12.89 14.32
CA VAL A 34 9.41 -12.47 12.94
C VAL A 34 8.16 -12.52 12.07
N THR A 35 7.40 -13.63 12.06
CA THR A 35 6.19 -13.75 11.24
C THR A 35 5.14 -12.70 11.60
N THR A 36 4.95 -12.45 12.90
CA THR A 36 4.01 -11.43 13.40
C THR A 36 4.45 -10.02 13.03
N LYS A 37 5.75 -9.70 13.17
CA LYS A 37 6.27 -8.37 12.80
C LYS A 37 6.22 -8.13 11.30
N THR A 38 6.52 -9.14 10.47
CA THR A 38 6.45 -9.02 9.02
C THR A 38 5.02 -8.76 8.54
N SER A 39 4.02 -9.50 9.05
CA SER A 39 2.62 -9.25 8.69
C SER A 39 2.13 -7.87 9.15
N GLN A 40 2.52 -7.44 10.36
CA GLN A 40 2.20 -6.11 10.85
C GLN A 40 2.84 -5.00 9.99
N GLN A 41 4.10 -5.17 9.60
CA GLN A 41 4.81 -4.23 8.74
C GLN A 41 4.13 -4.06 7.38
N GLU A 42 3.59 -5.12 6.79
CA GLU A 42 2.84 -5.05 5.53
C GLU A 42 1.56 -4.22 5.67
N VAL A 43 0.81 -4.45 6.76
CA VAL A 43 -0.41 -3.69 7.08
C VAL A 43 -0.10 -2.21 7.28
N ASP A 44 0.94 -1.89 8.05
CA ASP A 44 1.32 -0.52 8.33
C ASP A 44 1.89 0.19 7.10
N SER A 45 2.64 -0.52 6.25
CA SER A 45 3.09 0.00 4.95
C SER A 45 1.90 0.40 4.06
N PHE A 46 0.84 -0.41 4.04
CA PHE A 46 -0.38 -0.06 3.31
C PHE A 46 -1.08 1.17 3.91
N LYS A 47 -1.22 1.24 5.23
CA LYS A 47 -1.83 2.39 5.92
C LYS A 47 -1.06 3.69 5.68
N ILE A 48 0.27 3.66 5.77
CA ILE A 48 1.12 4.83 5.53
C ILE A 48 0.88 5.38 4.12
N LYS A 49 0.86 4.53 3.09
CA LYS A 49 0.57 4.96 1.71
C LYS A 49 -0.80 5.61 1.58
N ARG A 50 -1.82 5.13 2.31
CA ARG A 50 -3.15 5.72 2.30
C ARG A 50 -3.17 7.10 2.96
N LEU A 51 -2.50 7.24 4.10
CA LEU A 51 -2.37 8.52 4.80
C LEU A 51 -1.58 9.55 3.97
N GLU A 52 -0.55 9.13 3.24
CA GLU A 52 0.20 10.00 2.32
C GLU A 52 -0.68 10.51 1.17
N GLU A 53 -1.53 9.64 0.61
CA GLU A 53 -2.50 10.03 -0.42
C GLU A 53 -3.54 11.02 0.13
N GLU A 54 -4.07 10.76 1.32
CA GLU A 54 -5.04 11.63 1.99
C GLU A 54 -4.43 13.00 2.30
N LYS A 55 -3.22 13.04 2.85
CA LYS A 55 -2.44 14.26 3.07
C LYS A 55 -2.26 15.06 1.77
N SER A 56 -1.99 14.38 0.65
CA SER A 56 -1.90 15.03 -0.67
C SER A 56 -3.22 15.65 -1.10
N ILE A 57 -4.34 14.96 -0.87
CA ILE A 57 -5.69 15.46 -1.18
C ILE A 57 -6.03 16.67 -0.31
N LEU A 58 -5.81 16.59 0.99
CA LEU A 58 -6.08 17.68 1.93
C LEU A 58 -5.26 18.93 1.62
N ARG A 59 -3.97 18.77 1.28
CA ARG A 59 -3.13 19.88 0.83
C ARG A 59 -3.71 20.57 -0.40
N LYS A 60 -4.16 19.80 -1.40
CA LYS A 60 -4.80 20.37 -2.59
C LYS A 60 -6.11 21.08 -2.25
N LYS A 61 -6.94 20.51 -1.37
CA LYS A 61 -8.17 21.17 -0.90
C LYS A 61 -7.88 22.49 -0.20
N LEU A 62 -6.87 22.54 0.67
CA LEU A 62 -6.48 23.77 1.37
C LEU A 62 -6.05 24.87 0.38
N GLU A 63 -5.21 24.53 -0.61
CA GLU A 63 -4.77 25.50 -1.61
C GLU A 63 -5.94 25.99 -2.50
N ARG A 64 -6.94 25.14 -2.74
CA ARG A 64 -8.16 25.53 -3.46
C ARG A 64 -8.99 26.53 -2.66
N THR A 65 -9.27 26.25 -1.39
CA THR A 65 -10.04 27.16 -0.52
C THR A 65 -9.38 28.54 -0.46
N LYS A 66 -8.05 28.58 -0.29
CA LYS A 66 -7.29 29.84 -0.31
C LYS A 66 -7.35 30.58 -1.65
N LYS A 67 -7.48 29.86 -2.77
CA LYS A 67 -7.61 30.47 -4.10
C LYS A 67 -9.00 31.06 -4.29
N MET A 68 -10.04 30.35 -3.84
CA MET A 68 -11.42 30.82 -3.90
C MET A 68 -11.65 32.05 -3.01
N GLU A 69 -11.04 32.13 -1.83
CA GLU A 69 -11.10 33.30 -0.94
C GLU A 69 -10.58 34.60 -1.58
N LYS A 70 -9.74 34.50 -2.62
CA LYS A 70 -9.16 35.64 -3.33
C LYS A 70 -9.95 36.08 -4.55
N MET A 71 -11.02 35.36 -4.91
CA MET A 71 -11.84 35.70 -6.08
C MET A 71 -12.90 36.71 -5.68
N GLU A 72 -12.99 37.80 -6.44
CA GLU A 72 -13.89 38.92 -6.15
C GLU A 72 -15.23 38.81 -6.90
N ASN A 73 -15.28 38.01 -7.98
CA ASN A 73 -16.47 37.85 -8.83
C ASN A 73 -17.05 36.42 -8.77
N TRP A 74 -18.37 36.34 -8.62
CA TRP A 74 -19.14 35.08 -8.59
C TRP A 74 -18.98 34.23 -9.86
N ASP A 75 -18.87 34.85 -11.04
CA ASP A 75 -18.67 34.11 -12.30
C ASP A 75 -17.31 33.41 -12.34
N GLU A 76 -16.28 34.00 -11.74
CA GLU A 76 -14.95 33.40 -11.66
C GLU A 76 -14.93 32.21 -10.72
N VAL A 77 -15.59 32.33 -9.56
CA VAL A 77 -15.79 31.25 -8.60
C VAL A 77 -16.50 30.07 -9.26
N LEU A 78 -17.61 30.33 -9.97
CA LEU A 78 -18.38 29.30 -10.64
C LEU A 78 -17.58 28.60 -11.74
N ASN A 79 -16.83 29.34 -12.55
CA ASN A 79 -15.98 28.77 -13.59
C ASN A 79 -14.81 27.95 -13.04
N GLU A 80 -14.21 28.37 -11.92
CA GLU A 80 -13.21 27.57 -11.21
C GLU A 80 -13.81 26.25 -10.72
N GLU A 81 -14.97 26.29 -10.09
CA GLU A 81 -15.62 25.10 -9.54
C GLU A 81 -16.01 24.10 -10.65
N ILE A 82 -16.54 24.58 -11.78
CA ILE A 82 -16.80 23.75 -12.97
C ILE A 82 -15.51 23.09 -13.46
N ARG A 83 -14.40 23.84 -13.50
CA ARG A 83 -13.10 23.31 -13.92
C ARG A 83 -12.61 22.23 -12.97
N GLU A 84 -12.74 22.45 -11.67
CA GLU A 84 -12.35 21.48 -10.64
C GLU A 84 -13.15 20.18 -10.72
N LEU A 85 -14.48 20.28 -10.88
CA LEU A 85 -15.35 19.12 -11.04
C LEU A 85 -14.98 18.32 -12.28
N LYS A 86 -14.67 19.00 -13.40
CA LYS A 86 -14.14 18.36 -14.61
C LYS A 86 -12.82 17.65 -14.35
N ASP A 87 -11.90 18.28 -13.63
CA ASP A 87 -10.60 17.69 -13.27
C ASP A 87 -10.74 16.44 -12.38
N ILE A 88 -11.68 16.45 -11.44
CA ILE A 88 -11.98 15.29 -10.58
C ILE A 88 -12.44 14.10 -11.42
N LEU A 89 -13.23 14.33 -12.47
CA LEU A 89 -13.73 13.28 -13.35
C LEU A 89 -12.74 12.89 -14.46
N THR A 90 -11.66 13.65 -14.64
CA THR A 90 -10.67 13.42 -15.70
C THR A 90 -9.58 12.44 -15.25
N CYS A 91 -9.20 11.53 -16.14
CA CYS A 91 -8.17 10.54 -15.89
C CYS A 91 -6.84 11.23 -15.58
N PRO A 92 -6.23 10.98 -14.41
CA PRO A 92 -4.99 11.65 -14.03
C PRO A 92 -3.78 11.17 -14.84
N SER A 93 -3.88 10.05 -15.56
CA SER A 93 -2.78 9.51 -16.37
C SER A 93 -2.65 10.18 -17.74
N CYS A 94 -3.77 10.51 -18.40
CA CYS A 94 -3.72 11.19 -19.71
C CYS A 94 -4.17 12.65 -19.63
N LYS A 95 -4.87 13.06 -18.57
CA LYS A 95 -5.47 14.40 -18.40
C LYS A 95 -6.43 14.81 -19.53
N VAL A 96 -7.00 13.84 -20.24
CA VAL A 96 -7.86 14.07 -21.41
C VAL A 96 -9.20 13.35 -21.26
N ARG A 97 -9.16 12.02 -21.09
CA ARG A 97 -10.38 11.20 -21.03
C ARG A 97 -10.98 11.21 -19.65
N ARG A 98 -12.30 11.02 -19.57
CA ARG A 98 -12.97 10.75 -18.30
C ARG A 98 -12.50 9.43 -17.69
N LYS A 99 -12.57 9.37 -16.36
CA LYS A 99 -12.41 8.15 -15.58
C LYS A 99 -13.51 7.16 -15.94
N ASP A 100 -13.14 5.90 -16.15
CA ASP A 100 -14.07 4.79 -16.46
C ASP A 100 -13.45 3.41 -16.17
N ALA A 101 -12.33 3.35 -15.44
CA ALA A 101 -11.69 2.12 -15.02
C ALA A 101 -11.09 2.22 -13.61
N VAL A 102 -11.29 1.20 -12.79
CA VAL A 102 -10.73 1.07 -11.43
C VAL A 102 -9.75 -0.10 -11.35
N LEU A 103 -8.63 0.12 -10.66
CA LEU A 103 -7.73 -0.97 -10.26
C LEU A 103 -8.23 -1.63 -8.98
N THR A 104 -8.50 -2.93 -8.97
CA THR A 104 -9.09 -3.63 -7.82
C THR A 104 -8.11 -3.85 -6.66
N LYS A 105 -6.80 -3.84 -6.94
CA LYS A 105 -5.75 -4.01 -5.91
C LYS A 105 -5.50 -2.74 -5.08
N CYS A 106 -5.73 -1.56 -5.66
CA CYS A 106 -5.41 -0.29 -4.99
C CYS A 106 -6.53 0.76 -5.06
N PHE A 107 -7.63 0.47 -5.75
CA PHE A 107 -8.82 1.31 -5.92
C PHE A 107 -8.56 2.69 -6.55
N HIS A 108 -7.44 2.84 -7.28
CA HIS A 108 -7.21 4.06 -8.06
C HIS A 108 -7.92 3.99 -9.40
N VAL A 109 -8.46 5.14 -9.81
CA VAL A 109 -9.33 5.26 -10.97
C VAL A 109 -8.66 6.04 -12.09
N PHE A 110 -8.73 5.50 -13.30
CA PHE A 110 -8.16 6.03 -14.53
C PHE A 110 -9.16 5.84 -15.69
N CYS A 111 -8.74 6.15 -16.92
CA CYS A 111 -9.47 5.72 -18.10
C CYS A 111 -9.03 4.32 -18.55
N MET A 112 -9.95 3.56 -19.13
CA MET A 112 -9.76 2.20 -19.59
C MET A 112 -8.67 2.11 -20.65
N GLU A 113 -8.59 3.11 -21.53
CA GLU A 113 -7.54 3.19 -22.54
C GLU A 113 -6.14 3.25 -21.90
N CYS A 114 -5.93 4.10 -20.88
CA CYS A 114 -4.65 4.15 -20.17
C CYS A 114 -4.33 2.83 -19.44
N MET A 115 -5.33 2.13 -18.90
CA MET A 115 -5.12 0.84 -18.24
C MET A 115 -4.76 -0.26 -19.24
N LYS A 116 -5.47 -0.35 -20.37
CA LYS A 116 -5.19 -1.29 -21.46
C LYS A 116 -3.79 -1.07 -22.04
N THR A 117 -3.45 0.17 -22.41
CA THR A 117 -2.11 0.49 -22.95
C THR A 117 -1.01 0.10 -21.98
N ARG A 118 -1.15 0.37 -20.68
CA ARG A 118 -0.16 -0.05 -19.67
C ARG A 118 -0.04 -1.57 -19.54
N TYR A 119 -1.16 -2.28 -19.63
CA TYR A 119 -1.17 -3.73 -19.56
C TYR A 119 -0.45 -4.35 -20.78
N GLU A 120 -0.80 -3.89 -21.99
CA GLU A 120 -0.25 -4.34 -23.27
C GLU A 120 1.26 -4.04 -23.40
N THR A 121 1.68 -2.84 -22.99
CA THR A 121 3.11 -2.43 -22.97
C THR A 121 3.90 -3.03 -21.81
N ARG A 122 3.33 -3.98 -21.06
CA ARG A 122 3.93 -4.65 -19.89
C ARG A 122 4.33 -3.70 -18.75
N ARG A 123 3.85 -2.45 -18.75
CA ARG A 123 4.00 -1.46 -17.66
C ARG A 123 2.90 -1.63 -16.61
N ARG A 124 2.80 -2.85 -16.07
CA ARG A 124 1.71 -3.36 -15.20
C ARG A 124 1.79 -2.85 -13.75
N LYS A 125 2.00 -1.55 -13.58
CA LYS A 125 2.04 -0.86 -12.28
C LYS A 125 1.10 0.35 -12.29
N CYS A 126 0.38 0.53 -11.18
CA CYS A 126 -0.53 1.64 -10.97
C CYS A 126 0.20 2.98 -11.19
N PRO A 127 -0.32 3.89 -12.04
CA PRO A 127 0.27 5.21 -12.24
C PRO A 127 0.43 6.06 -10.97
N LYS A 128 -0.40 5.81 -9.94
CA LYS A 128 -0.46 6.63 -8.71
C LYS A 128 0.39 6.06 -7.57
N CYS A 129 0.31 4.76 -7.29
CA CYS A 129 0.98 4.15 -6.14
C CYS A 129 1.95 3.02 -6.50
N ASN A 130 2.19 2.77 -7.79
CA ASN A 130 3.12 1.75 -8.29
C ASN A 130 2.77 0.29 -7.94
N ALA A 131 1.59 0.03 -7.36
CA ALA A 131 1.10 -1.32 -7.09
C ALA A 131 1.00 -2.14 -8.39
N ALA A 132 1.47 -3.39 -8.37
CA ALA A 132 1.38 -4.29 -9.50
C ALA A 132 -0.08 -4.70 -9.76
N PHE A 133 -0.45 -4.93 -11.03
CA PHE A 133 -1.79 -5.38 -11.41
C PHE A 133 -1.75 -6.34 -12.61
N GLY A 134 -2.62 -7.36 -12.61
CA GLY A 134 -2.79 -8.34 -13.68
C GLY A 134 -4.00 -8.08 -14.58
N ALA A 135 -4.31 -9.06 -15.45
CA ALA A 135 -5.43 -8.98 -16.41
C ALA A 135 -6.80 -8.82 -15.73
N ASN A 136 -6.95 -9.38 -14.53
CA ASN A 136 -8.19 -9.37 -13.75
C ASN A 136 -8.27 -8.21 -12.75
N ASP A 137 -7.23 -7.37 -12.69
CA ASP A 137 -7.08 -6.37 -11.63
C ASP A 137 -7.47 -4.95 -12.09
N TYR A 138 -8.01 -4.79 -13.30
CA TYR A 138 -8.63 -3.55 -13.77
C TYR A 138 -10.01 -3.85 -14.35
N ARG A 139 -11.02 -3.06 -13.94
CA ARG A 139 -12.41 -3.26 -14.33
C ARG A 139 -13.01 -1.94 -14.81
N ARG A 140 -13.94 -2.03 -15.75
CA ARG A 140 -14.72 -0.88 -16.22
C ARG A 140 -15.68 -0.45 -15.11
N MET A 141 -15.83 0.86 -14.94
CA MET A 141 -16.82 1.46 -14.06
C MET A 141 -17.59 2.53 -14.83
N TYR A 142 -18.83 2.77 -14.41
CA TYR A 142 -19.73 3.77 -14.99
C TYR A 142 -20.20 4.69 -13.88
N PHE A 143 -20.15 6.00 -14.15
CA PHE A 143 -20.75 7.01 -13.29
C PHE A 143 -22.21 7.20 -13.73
N THR A 144 -23.14 7.18 -12.78
CA THR A 144 -24.55 7.52 -12.98
C THR A 144 -24.81 8.92 -12.47
#